data_AF-A0A3C0IWZ5-F1
#
_entry.id   AF-A0A3C0IWZ5-F1
#
_cell.length_a   1.000
_cell.length_b   1.000
_cell.length_c   1.000
_cell.angle_alpha   90.00
_cell.angle_beta   90.00
_cell.angle_gamma   90.00
#
_symmetry.space_group_name_H-M   'P 1'
#
loop_
_entity.id
_entity.type
_entity.pdbx_description
1 polymer ?
#
loop_
_entity_poly.entity_id
_entity_poly.type
_entity_poly.pdbx_seq_one_letter_code
_entity_poly.pdbx_strand_id
1 'polypeptide(L)'
;VAGGNFTVQLLNADGTNAGDASAATAVAATVVHAGLTFGAAPAGSLANGDTIIVDLFGGINVSTQSDANSAITAVNDAINTVSGERSKLGAIQNRLEHTIANLATSSENLTAAESRIRDVDIAVEMMNFT
;
A
#
# COMPACT_ATOMS: atom_id res chain seq x y z
N VAL A 1 -0.73 -53.69 3.92
CA VAL A 1 -0.63 -52.81 5.10
C VAL A 1 0.81 -52.84 5.58
N ALA A 2 1.58 -51.80 5.26
CA ALA A 2 2.91 -51.58 5.84
C ALA A 2 2.99 -50.08 6.11
N GLY A 3 2.65 -49.70 7.34
CA GLY A 3 2.71 -48.32 7.79
C GLY A 3 4.18 -47.88 7.82
N GLY A 4 4.57 -47.05 6.85
CA GLY A 4 5.80 -46.27 6.97
C GLY A 4 5.58 -45.23 8.05
N ASN A 5 6.42 -45.24 9.08
CA ASN A 5 6.37 -44.22 10.12
C ASN A 5 6.75 -42.87 9.50
N PHE A 6 5.85 -41.89 9.62
CA PHE A 6 6.14 -40.49 9.32
C PHE A 6 6.68 -39.84 10.59
N THR A 7 7.95 -39.44 10.59
CA THR A 7 8.56 -38.71 11.70
C THR A 7 8.54 -37.22 11.39
N VAL A 8 7.82 -36.43 12.20
CA VAL A 8 7.87 -34.97 12.15
C VAL A 8 8.98 -34.51 13.09
N GLN A 9 9.97 -33.80 12.54
CA GLN A 9 11.06 -33.24 13.33
C GLN A 9 10.78 -31.75 13.57
N LEU A 10 10.66 -31.36 14.84
CA LEU A 10 10.64 -29.95 15.22
C LEU A 10 12.09 -29.46 15.36
N LEU A 11 12.40 -28.30 14.80
CA LEU A 11 13.74 -27.71 14.81
C LEU A 11 13.73 -26.42 15.64
N ASN A 12 14.77 -26.20 16.42
CA ASN A 12 15.02 -24.93 17.10
C ASN A 12 15.41 -23.86 16.08
N ALA A 13 15.33 -22.57 16.45
CA ALA A 13 15.69 -21.45 15.57
C ALA A 13 17.17 -21.46 15.12
N ASP A 14 18.03 -22.20 15.82
CA ASP A 14 19.44 -22.42 15.50
C ASP A 14 19.69 -23.62 14.58
N GLY A 15 18.63 -24.31 14.13
CA GLY A 15 18.73 -25.46 13.25
C GLY A 15 19.02 -26.80 13.96
N THR A 16 19.04 -26.84 15.29
CA THR A 16 19.20 -28.09 16.06
C THR A 16 17.87 -28.80 16.32
N ASN A 17 17.88 -30.14 16.43
CA ASN A 17 16.65 -30.93 16.63
C ASN A 17 16.06 -30.68 18.03
N ALA A 18 14.79 -30.26 18.09
CA ALA A 18 14.07 -29.97 19.33
C ALA A 18 13.41 -31.21 19.98
N GLY A 19 13.93 -32.42 19.70
CA GLY A 19 13.36 -33.71 20.10
C GLY A 19 12.31 -34.23 19.10
N ASP A 20 12.37 -35.52 18.77
CA ASP A 20 11.50 -36.17 17.77
C ASP A 20 10.24 -36.77 18.41
N ALA A 21 9.07 -36.43 17.87
CA ALA A 21 7.79 -37.02 18.27
C ALA A 21 7.38 -38.08 17.24
N SER A 22 7.60 -39.36 17.55
CA SER A 22 7.19 -40.48 16.68
C SER A 22 5.70 -40.81 16.88
N ALA A 23 4.83 -40.35 15.99
CA ALA A 23 3.42 -40.76 15.97
C ALA A 23 3.20 -41.88 14.94
N ALA A 24 3.07 -43.12 15.41
CA ALA A 24 2.51 -44.21 14.63
C ALA A 24 1.00 -44.01 14.47
N THR A 25 0.48 -44.17 13.25
CA THR A 25 -0.95 -44.16 12.85
C THR A 25 -1.53 -42.78 12.51
N ALA A 26 -2.22 -42.73 11.37
CA ALA A 26 -2.76 -41.53 10.71
C ALA A 26 -3.51 -40.58 11.66
N VAL A 27 -2.96 -39.37 11.83
CA VAL A 27 -3.67 -38.22 12.37
C VAL A 27 -3.70 -37.18 11.25
N ALA A 28 -4.91 -36.86 10.78
CA ALA A 28 -5.17 -35.59 10.11
C ALA A 28 -4.90 -34.49 11.13
N ALA A 29 -3.63 -34.07 11.24
CA ALA A 29 -3.24 -32.98 12.09
C ALA A 29 -3.55 -31.68 11.34
N THR A 30 -4.75 -31.14 11.59
CA THR A 30 -5.01 -29.72 11.29
C THR A 30 -4.14 -28.91 12.25
N VAL A 31 -2.91 -28.59 11.84
CA VAL A 31 -2.08 -27.61 12.54
C VAL A 31 -2.65 -26.23 12.22
N VAL A 32 -3.50 -25.70 13.10
CA VAL A 32 -3.95 -24.31 13.02
C VAL A 32 -2.92 -23.43 13.72
N HIS A 33 -2.07 -22.76 12.94
CA HIS A 33 -1.33 -21.60 13.40
C HIS A 33 -1.37 -20.51 12.33
N ALA A 34 -1.79 -19.31 12.73
CA ALA A 34 -1.76 -18.09 11.92
C ALA A 34 -2.45 -18.15 10.53
N GLY A 35 -3.60 -18.81 10.39
CA GLY A 35 -4.43 -18.69 9.19
C GLY A 35 -3.91 -19.40 7.93
N LEU A 36 -2.88 -20.24 8.06
CA LEU A 36 -2.40 -21.09 6.97
C LEU A 36 -3.36 -22.27 6.80
N THR A 37 -4.12 -22.26 5.70
CA THR A 37 -4.96 -23.39 5.30
C THR A 37 -4.25 -24.18 4.20
N PHE A 38 -3.80 -25.39 4.52
CA PHE A 38 -3.39 -26.34 3.49
C PHE A 38 -4.67 -26.89 2.85
N GLY A 39 -5.04 -26.35 1.69
CA GLY A 39 -6.12 -26.91 0.88
C GLY A 39 -5.84 -28.39 0.63
N ALA A 40 -6.85 -29.24 0.75
CA ALA A 40 -6.69 -30.68 0.54
C ALA A 40 -6.16 -30.93 -0.88
N ALA A 41 -4.87 -31.27 -1.00
CA ALA A 41 -4.31 -31.67 -2.27
C ALA A 41 -4.92 -33.02 -2.67
N PRO A 42 -5.23 -33.24 -3.97
CA PRO A 42 -5.65 -34.56 -4.43
C PRO A 42 -4.59 -35.60 -4.07
N ALA A 43 -5.04 -36.81 -3.71
CA ALA A 43 -4.16 -37.89 -3.29
C ALA A 43 -3.05 -38.13 -4.33
N GLY A 44 -1.78 -38.02 -3.91
CA GLY A 44 -0.61 -38.20 -4.77
C GLY A 44 0.11 -36.92 -5.22
N SER A 45 -0.34 -35.72 -4.79
CA SER A 45 0.33 -34.46 -5.15
C SER A 45 1.66 -34.20 -4.43
N LEU A 46 1.94 -34.91 -3.34
CA LEU A 46 3.14 -34.72 -2.52
C LEU A 46 3.89 -36.07 -2.47
N ALA A 47 5.13 -36.08 -2.98
CA ALA A 47 5.96 -37.27 -3.00
C ALA A 47 6.97 -37.27 -1.83
N ASN A 48 7.53 -38.45 -1.53
CA ASN A 48 8.62 -38.55 -0.56
C ASN A 48 9.82 -37.71 -1.04
N GLY A 49 10.21 -36.71 -0.27
CA GLY A 49 11.30 -35.78 -0.61
C GLY A 49 10.84 -34.46 -1.22
N ASP A 50 9.54 -34.22 -1.36
CA ASP A 50 9.04 -32.90 -1.77
C ASP A 50 9.25 -31.86 -0.65
N THR A 51 9.79 -30.70 -1.00
CA THR A 51 10.07 -29.62 -0.05
C THR A 51 8.97 -28.57 -0.16
N ILE A 52 8.06 -28.56 0.81
CA ILE A 52 7.04 -27.51 0.92
C ILE A 52 7.68 -26.29 1.59
N ILE A 53 7.97 -25.26 0.82
CA ILE A 53 8.45 -23.98 1.34
C ILE A 53 7.21 -23.13 1.69
N VAL A 54 6.98 -22.91 2.98
CA VAL A 54 5.93 -22.03 3.49
C VAL A 54 6.59 -20.70 3.83
N ASP A 55 6.44 -19.72 2.94
CA ASP A 55 6.91 -18.36 3.20
C ASP A 55 5.92 -17.65 4.15
N LEU A 56 6.35 -17.42 5.40
CA LEU A 56 5.55 -16.83 6.49
C LEU A 56 5.67 -15.30 6.55
N PHE A 57 6.44 -14.66 5.66
CA PHE A 57 6.64 -13.23 5.76
C PHE A 57 5.48 -12.46 5.10
N GLY A 58 4.47 -12.12 5.90
CA GLY A 58 3.40 -11.17 5.53
C GLY A 58 3.88 -9.72 5.41
N GLY A 59 5.07 -9.49 4.85
CA GLY A 59 5.75 -8.20 4.78
C GLY A 59 7.05 -8.24 3.97
N ILE A 60 7.89 -7.21 4.12
CA ILE A 60 9.18 -7.11 3.43
C ILE A 60 10.20 -8.02 4.11
N ASN A 61 10.67 -9.06 3.40
CA ASN A 61 11.69 -10.00 3.87
C ASN A 61 13.07 -9.63 3.29
N VAL A 62 14.10 -9.59 4.14
CA VAL A 62 15.50 -9.27 3.78
C VAL A 62 16.50 -10.32 4.27
N SER A 63 16.02 -11.50 4.68
CA SER A 63 16.86 -12.54 5.28
C SER A 63 17.77 -13.25 4.27
N THR A 64 17.43 -13.23 2.98
CA THR A 64 18.29 -13.73 1.90
C THR A 64 18.52 -12.66 0.84
N GLN A 65 19.57 -12.82 0.04
CA GLN A 65 19.86 -11.91 -1.07
C GLN A 65 18.72 -11.85 -2.10
N SER A 66 18.04 -12.97 -2.33
CA SER A 66 16.90 -13.04 -3.25
C SER A 66 15.71 -12.28 -2.69
N ASP A 67 15.39 -12.48 -1.42
CA ASP A 67 14.25 -11.81 -0.77
C ASP A 67 14.49 -10.31 -0.66
N ALA A 68 15.72 -9.91 -0.32
CA ALA A 68 16.14 -8.51 -0.29
C ALA A 68 16.01 -7.83 -1.66
N ASN A 69 16.30 -8.52 -2.77
CA ASN A 69 16.11 -7.96 -4.10
C ASN A 69 14.61 -7.73 -4.41
N SER A 70 13.76 -8.71 -4.11
CA SER A 70 12.30 -8.59 -4.27
C SER A 70 11.72 -7.49 -3.40
N ALA A 71 12.21 -7.36 -2.16
CA ALA A 71 11.89 -6.29 -1.24
C ALA A 71 12.23 -4.90 -1.81
N ILE A 72 13.43 -4.73 -2.36
CA ILE A 72 13.87 -3.47 -2.98
C ILE A 72 12.94 -3.09 -4.13
N THR A 73 12.56 -4.04 -4.98
CA THR A 73 11.60 -3.80 -6.08
C THR A 73 10.25 -3.33 -5.55
N ALA A 74 9.68 -4.03 -4.56
CA ALA A 74 8.41 -3.64 -3.95
C ALA A 74 8.45 -2.22 -3.34
N VAL A 75 9.55 -1.87 -2.67
CA VAL A 75 9.74 -0.51 -2.12
C VAL A 75 9.85 0.54 -3.24
N ASN A 76 10.59 0.24 -4.31
CA ASN A 76 10.72 1.17 -5.44
C ASN A 76 9.38 1.44 -6.11
N ASP A 77 8.54 0.42 -6.27
CA ASP A 77 7.19 0.59 -6.83
C ASP A 77 6.29 1.45 -5.92
N ALA A 78 6.38 1.26 -4.60
CA ALA A 78 5.69 2.09 -3.64
C ALA A 78 6.18 3.55 -3.68
N ILE A 79 7.50 3.77 -3.78
CA ILE A 79 8.10 5.11 -3.92
C ILE A 79 7.63 5.79 -5.21
N ASN A 80 7.61 5.06 -6.33
CA ASN A 80 7.14 5.57 -7.61
C ASN A 80 5.66 5.99 -7.52
N THR A 81 4.83 5.20 -6.86
CA THR A 81 3.42 5.52 -6.64
C THR A 81 3.24 6.80 -5.82
N VAL A 82 3.91 6.90 -4.67
CA VAL A 82 3.85 8.10 -3.81
C VAL A 82 4.39 9.33 -4.53
N SER A 83 5.47 9.16 -5.31
CA SER A 83 6.06 10.25 -6.09
C SER A 83 5.11 10.73 -7.18
N GLY A 84 4.41 9.82 -7.85
CA GLY A 84 3.36 10.14 -8.82
C GLY A 84 2.22 10.96 -8.21
N GLU A 85 1.73 10.58 -7.04
CA GLU A 85 0.71 11.35 -6.31
C GLU A 85 1.21 12.73 -5.89
N ARG A 86 2.47 12.85 -5.43
CA ARG A 86 3.08 14.16 -5.10
C ARG A 86 3.19 15.06 -6.34
N SER A 87 3.58 14.52 -7.49
CA SER A 87 3.61 15.27 -8.75
C SER A 87 2.23 15.79 -9.14
N LYS A 88 1.18 14.97 -8.98
CA LYS A 88 -0.20 15.38 -9.22
C LYS A 88 -0.65 16.50 -8.29
N LEU A 89 -0.30 16.41 -7.00
CA LEU A 89 -0.58 17.48 -6.04
C LEU A 89 0.15 18.78 -6.39
N GLY A 90 1.41 18.71 -6.81
CA GLY A 90 2.15 19.89 -7.28
C GLY A 90 1.51 20.54 -8.50
N ALA A 91 1.03 19.75 -9.46
CA ALA A 91 0.29 20.26 -10.61
C ALA A 91 -1.03 20.96 -10.21
N ILE A 92 -1.74 20.42 -9.21
CA ILE A 92 -2.95 21.06 -8.65
C ILE A 92 -2.60 22.38 -7.97
N GLN A 93 -1.51 22.45 -7.20
CA GLN A 93 -1.04 23.69 -6.57
C GLN A 93 -0.76 24.78 -7.60
N ASN A 94 -0.04 24.48 -8.69
CA ASN A 94 0.19 25.43 -9.78
C ASN A 94 -1.12 25.96 -10.40
N ARG A 95 -2.10 25.07 -10.62
CA ARG A 95 -3.42 25.48 -11.11
C ARG A 95 -4.14 26.39 -10.12
N LEU A 96 -4.06 26.09 -8.82
CA LEU A 96 -4.65 26.93 -7.77
C LEU A 96 -3.98 28.29 -7.72
N GLU A 97 -2.65 28.38 -7.78
CA GLU A 97 -1.92 29.66 -7.84
C GLU A 97 -2.33 30.51 -9.05
N HIS A 98 -2.39 29.91 -10.24
CA HIS A 98 -2.85 30.62 -11.44
C HIS A 98 -4.32 31.08 -11.31
N THR A 99 -5.17 30.25 -10.69
CA THR A 99 -6.57 30.61 -10.45
C THR A 99 -6.67 31.77 -9.46
N ILE A 100 -5.90 31.74 -8.38
CA ILE A 100 -5.84 32.80 -7.37
C ILE A 100 -5.34 34.09 -8.00
N ALA A 101 -4.26 34.05 -8.79
CA ALA A 101 -3.74 35.23 -9.47
C ALA A 101 -4.79 35.86 -10.41
N ASN A 102 -5.47 35.03 -11.21
CA ASN A 102 -6.54 35.50 -12.09
C ASN A 102 -7.73 36.09 -11.32
N LEU A 103 -8.13 35.45 -10.21
CA LEU A 103 -9.21 35.95 -9.35
C LEU A 103 -8.83 37.26 -8.66
N ALA A 104 -7.57 37.42 -8.23
CA ALA A 104 -7.08 38.67 -7.64
C ALA A 104 -7.17 39.83 -8.64
N THR A 105 -6.69 39.64 -9.87
CA THR A 105 -6.82 40.66 -10.94
C THR A 105 -8.28 40.93 -11.27
N SER A 106 -9.13 39.90 -11.32
CA SER A 106 -10.57 40.07 -11.55
C SER A 106 -11.23 40.88 -10.43
N SER A 107 -10.87 40.62 -9.17
CA SER A 107 -11.36 41.36 -8.01
C SER A 107 -10.92 42.82 -8.05
N GLU A 108 -9.68 43.11 -8.40
CA GLU A 108 -9.17 44.48 -8.56
C GLU A 108 -9.94 45.24 -9.64
N ASN A 109 -10.15 44.62 -10.80
CA ASN A 109 -10.93 45.20 -11.89
C ASN A 109 -12.39 45.45 -11.49
N LEU A 110 -13.02 44.53 -10.74
CA LEU A 110 -14.39 44.69 -10.25
C LEU A 110 -14.50 45.82 -9.22
N THR A 111 -13.56 45.93 -8.29
CA THR A 111 -13.53 47.04 -7.32
C THR A 111 -13.32 48.38 -8.02
N ALA A 112 -12.47 48.44 -9.05
CA ALA A 112 -12.29 49.66 -9.85
C ALA A 112 -13.56 50.02 -10.65
N ALA A 113 -14.24 49.02 -11.23
CA ALA A 113 -15.52 49.22 -11.90
C ALA A 113 -16.61 49.68 -10.93
N GLU A 114 -16.66 49.10 -9.73
CA GLU A 114 -17.59 49.50 -8.65
C GLU A 114 -17.34 50.93 -8.18
N SER A 115 -16.07 51.32 -8.01
CA SER A 115 -15.72 52.72 -7.68
C SER A 115 -16.22 53.67 -8.77
N ARG A 116 -16.02 53.32 -10.05
CA ARG A 116 -16.52 54.14 -11.17
C ARG A 116 -18.04 54.25 -11.19
N ILE A 117 -18.76 53.16 -10.92
CA ILE A 117 -20.22 53.17 -10.84
C ILE A 117 -20.68 54.05 -9.68
N ARG A 118 -20.09 53.86 -8.49
CA ARG A 118 -20.40 54.70 -7.31
C ARG A 118 -20.12 56.18 -7.58
N ASP A 119 -18.99 56.51 -8.16
CA ASP A 119 -18.63 57.91 -8.46
C ASP A 119 -19.59 58.53 -9.49
N VAL A 120 -20.03 57.76 -10.50
CA VAL A 120 -21.05 58.21 -11.47
C VAL A 120 -22.41 58.42 -10.80
N ASP A 121 -22.84 57.51 -9.93
CA ASP A 121 -24.11 57.62 -9.20
C ASP A 121 -24.11 58.85 -8.28
N ILE A 122 -23.00 59.12 -7.55
CA ILE A 122 -22.86 60.32 -6.73
C ILE A 122 -22.84 61.61 -7.57
N ALA A 123 -22.22 61.59 -8.74
CA ALA A 123 -22.22 62.75 -9.65
C ALA A 123 -23.62 63.09 -10.17
N VAL A 124 -24.43 62.07 -10.49
CA VAL A 124 -25.84 62.25 -10.91
C VAL A 124 -26.66 62.83 -9.77
N GLU A 125 -26.51 62.31 -8.56
CA GLU A 125 -27.21 62.83 -7.38
C GLU A 125 -26.88 64.31 -7.15
N MET A 126 -25.60 64.70 -7.25
CA MET A 126 -25.15 66.09 -7.12
C MET A 126 -25.71 67.03 -8.20
N MET A 127 -25.87 66.58 -9.45
CA MET A 127 -26.50 67.37 -10.51
C MET A 127 -28.00 67.59 -10.29
N ASN A 128 -28.67 66.65 -9.63
CA ASN A 128 -30.11 66.76 -9.35
C ASN A 128 -30.43 67.72 -8.18
N PHE A 129 -29.42 68.12 -7.41
CA PHE A 129 -29.54 69.09 -6.31
C PHE A 129 -29.17 70.54 -6.69
N THR A 130 -28.81 70.80 -7.95
CA THR A 130 -28.49 72.15 -8.47
C THR A 130 -29.45 72.58 -9.56
#